data_AF-A0A7C2RIG6-F1
#
_entry.id   AF-A0A7C2RIG6-F1
#
_cell.length_a   1.000
_cell.length_b   1.000
_cell.length_c   1.000
_cell.angle_alpha   90.00
_cell.angle_beta   90.00
_cell.angle_gamma   90.00
#
_symmetry.space_group_name_H-M   'P 1'
#
loop_
_entity.id
_entity.type
_entity.pdbx_description
1 polymer ?
#
loop_
_entity_poly.entity_id
_entity_poly.type
_entity_poly.pdbx_seq_one_letter_code
_entity_poly.pdbx_strand_id
1 'polypeptide(L)'
;DWRYADGTDLNGDIVLPNGKQANANEAQEPLSDEIYYIVPDKCTECMGFHEEPQCAAVCPVDCCVPDPANEETKEQLLGKQAFMHHD
;
A
#
# COMPACT_ATOMS: atom_id res chain seq x y z
N ASP A 1 -5.30 5.61 -13.32
CA ASP A 1 -5.53 4.20 -12.96
C ASP A 1 -4.33 3.69 -12.15
N TRP A 2 -4.48 2.55 -11.48
CA TRP A 2 -3.40 1.89 -10.73
C TRP A 2 -3.62 0.39 -10.67
N ARG A 3 -2.56 -0.40 -10.46
CA ARG A 3 -2.62 -1.87 -10.31
C ARG A 3 -1.90 -2.33 -9.04
N TYR A 4 -2.25 -3.49 -8.53
CA TYR A 4 -1.48 -4.12 -7.44
C TYR A 4 -0.06 -4.47 -7.92
N ALA A 5 0.09 -4.90 -9.18
CA ALA A 5 1.38 -5.19 -9.81
C ALA A 5 2.30 -3.96 -9.98
N ASP A 6 1.77 -2.73 -9.95
CA ASP A 6 2.61 -1.55 -10.16
C ASP A 6 3.56 -1.36 -8.97
N GLY A 7 4.85 -1.59 -9.19
CA GLY A 7 5.89 -1.44 -8.16
C GLY A 7 5.92 -2.57 -7.12
N THR A 8 5.36 -3.75 -7.42
CA THR A 8 5.42 -4.96 -6.59
C THR A 8 5.77 -6.17 -7.46
N ASP A 9 6.00 -7.33 -6.83
CA ASP A 9 6.20 -8.61 -7.53
C ASP A 9 4.89 -9.39 -7.77
N LEU A 10 3.74 -8.78 -7.42
CA LEU A 10 2.42 -9.42 -7.53
C LEU A 10 1.99 -9.56 -8.99
N ASN A 11 1.42 -10.72 -9.33
CA ASN A 11 0.96 -11.02 -10.68
C ASN A 11 -0.21 -12.01 -10.67
N GLY A 12 -1.15 -11.85 -11.63
CA GLY A 12 -2.28 -12.76 -11.80
C GLY A 12 -3.28 -12.69 -10.65
N ASP A 13 -4.00 -13.78 -10.39
CA ASP A 13 -4.99 -13.84 -9.31
C ASP A 13 -4.29 -13.97 -7.95
N ILE A 14 -4.60 -13.06 -7.03
CA ILE A 14 -4.00 -12.95 -5.71
C ILE A 14 -5.07 -12.89 -4.61
N VAL A 15 -4.69 -13.29 -3.40
CA VAL A 15 -5.48 -13.09 -2.18
C VAL A 15 -4.68 -12.16 -1.27
N LEU A 16 -5.21 -10.97 -1.02
CA LEU A 16 -4.57 -9.97 -0.18
C LEU A 16 -4.55 -10.40 1.29
N PRO A 17 -3.68 -9.82 2.14
CA PRO A 17 -3.61 -10.15 3.57
C PRO A 17 -4.94 -9.98 4.33
N ASN A 18 -5.82 -9.09 3.86
CA ASN A 18 -7.16 -8.89 4.40
C ASN A 18 -8.21 -9.91 3.89
N GLY A 19 -7.81 -10.89 3.07
CA GLY A 19 -8.66 -11.94 2.50
C GLY A 19 -9.38 -11.55 1.20
N LYS A 20 -9.23 -10.31 0.71
CA LYS A 20 -9.82 -9.88 -0.56
C LYS A 20 -9.14 -10.57 -1.74
N GLN A 21 -9.95 -11.13 -2.64
CA GLN A 21 -9.47 -11.66 -3.93
C GLN A 21 -9.37 -10.52 -4.94
N ALA A 22 -8.29 -10.48 -5.71
CA ALA A 22 -8.08 -9.50 -6.77
C ALA A 22 -7.21 -10.08 -7.88
N ASN A 23 -7.28 -9.52 -9.09
CA ASN A 23 -6.27 -9.76 -10.11
C ASN A 23 -5.24 -8.63 -10.07
N ALA A 24 -3.97 -8.96 -9.90
CA ALA A 24 -2.91 -7.98 -9.69
C ALA A 24 -2.66 -7.08 -10.90
N ASN A 25 -2.95 -7.57 -12.12
CA ASN A 25 -2.75 -6.85 -13.37
C ASN A 25 -3.95 -6.00 -13.77
N GLU A 26 -5.09 -6.19 -13.10
CA GLU A 26 -6.33 -5.48 -13.42
C GLU A 26 -6.25 -4.03 -12.93
N ALA A 27 -6.48 -3.10 -13.85
CA ALA A 27 -6.50 -1.68 -13.56
C ALA A 27 -7.67 -1.35 -12.62
N GLN A 28 -7.36 -0.60 -11.57
CA GLN A 28 -8.31 -0.10 -10.59
C GLN A 28 -8.62 1.37 -10.89
N GLU A 29 -9.89 1.75 -10.71
CA GLU A 29 -10.31 3.14 -10.79
C GLU A 29 -9.68 3.94 -9.63
N PRO A 30 -9.13 5.14 -9.90
CA PRO A 30 -8.61 5.98 -8.85
C PRO A 30 -9.74 6.55 -7.99
N LEU A 31 -9.48 6.77 -6.70
CA LEU A 31 -10.45 7.40 -5.81
C LEU A 31 -10.75 8.86 -6.22
N SER A 32 -9.73 9.55 -6.74
CA SER A 32 -9.83 10.93 -7.21
C SER A 32 -8.73 11.21 -8.24
N ASP A 33 -9.05 12.06 -9.21
CA ASP A 33 -8.09 12.63 -10.15
C ASP A 33 -7.57 14.02 -9.69
N GLU A 34 -8.11 14.55 -8.59
CA GLU A 34 -7.79 15.89 -8.08
C GLU A 34 -6.86 15.87 -6.86
N ILE A 35 -6.85 14.77 -6.10
CA ILE A 35 -6.01 14.60 -4.91
C ILE A 35 -5.22 13.30 -4.97
N TYR A 36 -4.02 13.32 -4.39
CA TYR A 36 -3.29 12.09 -4.13
C TYR A 36 -3.96 11.32 -2.99
N TYR A 37 -4.03 10.01 -3.13
CA TYR A 37 -4.56 9.09 -2.13
C TYR A 37 -3.60 7.91 -1.95
N ILE A 38 -3.67 7.27 -0.79
CA ILE A 38 -2.90 6.07 -0.46
C ILE A 38 -3.85 4.88 -0.57
N VAL A 39 -3.43 3.82 -1.24
CA VAL A 39 -4.14 2.52 -1.24
C VAL A 39 -3.69 1.77 0.02
N PRO A 40 -4.57 1.54 1.02
CA PRO A 40 -4.17 0.92 2.28
C PRO A 40 -3.58 -0.48 2.10
N ASP A 41 -4.12 -1.25 1.16
CA ASP A 41 -3.64 -2.60 0.82
C ASP A 41 -2.17 -2.62 0.35
N LYS A 42 -1.60 -1.49 -0.07
CA LYS A 42 -0.20 -1.33 -0.51
C LYS A 42 0.65 -0.50 0.45
N CYS A 43 0.05 0.11 1.48
CA CYS A 43 0.80 0.92 2.44
C CYS A 43 1.43 0.03 3.51
N THR A 44 2.75 0.06 3.65
CA THR A 44 3.47 -0.63 4.72
C THR A 44 3.93 0.31 5.84
N GLU A 45 3.46 1.57 5.82
CA GLU A 45 4.04 2.67 6.63
C GLU A 45 5.58 2.75 6.48
N CYS A 46 6.08 2.39 5.30
CA CYS A 46 7.49 2.20 4.97
C CYS A 46 8.23 1.11 5.78
N MET A 47 7.55 0.34 6.63
CA MET A 47 8.16 -0.79 7.33
C MET A 47 8.73 -1.79 6.32
N GLY A 48 9.95 -2.26 6.61
CA GLY A 48 10.74 -3.11 5.72
C GLY A 48 11.59 -2.35 4.69
N PHE A 49 11.42 -1.02 4.57
CA PHE A 49 12.20 -0.18 3.66
C PHE A 49 12.92 0.98 4.38
N HIS A 50 12.20 1.70 5.24
CA HIS A 50 12.71 2.85 5.98
C HIS A 50 12.20 2.80 7.44
N GLU A 51 12.84 3.59 8.31
CA GLU A 51 12.45 3.68 9.72
C GLU A 51 11.20 4.57 9.94
N GLU A 52 10.90 5.45 8.99
CA GLU A 52 9.77 6.39 9.04
C GLU A 52 9.05 6.53 7.69
N PRO A 53 7.74 6.91 7.67
CA PRO A 53 6.99 7.10 6.44
C PRO A 53 7.54 8.23 5.56
N GLN A 54 8.08 7.87 4.40
CA GLN A 54 8.73 8.84 3.51
C GLN A 54 7.73 9.84 2.91
N CYS A 55 6.48 9.42 2.66
CA CYS A 55 5.43 10.32 2.17
C CYS A 55 5.11 11.45 3.16
N ALA A 56 5.07 11.14 4.47
CA ALA A 56 4.87 12.13 5.52
C ALA A 56 6.09 13.05 5.67
N ALA A 57 7.30 12.51 5.58
CA ALA A 57 8.53 13.27 5.71
C ALA A 57 8.72 14.35 4.63
N VAL A 58 8.19 14.14 3.40
CA VAL A 58 8.34 15.09 2.28
C VAL A 58 7.10 15.95 2.02
N CYS A 59 5.97 15.67 2.70
CA CYS A 59 4.72 16.37 2.42
C CYS A 59 4.82 17.84 2.85
N PRO A 60 4.66 18.83 1.94
CA PRO A 60 4.80 20.25 2.29
C PRO A 60 3.64 20.79 3.13
N VAL A 61 2.58 20.00 3.34
CA VAL A 61 1.34 20.39 4.03
C VAL A 61 0.92 19.39 5.11
N ASP A 62 1.81 18.46 5.48
CA ASP A 62 1.60 17.48 6.56
C ASP A 62 0.28 16.68 6.47
N CYS A 63 -0.16 16.32 5.26
CA CYS A 63 -1.46 15.66 5.05
C CYS A 63 -1.42 14.13 5.06
N CYS A 64 -0.23 13.51 5.05
CA CYS A 64 -0.08 12.06 5.19
C CYS A 64 -0.03 11.69 6.69
N VAL A 65 -1.20 11.38 7.26
CA VAL A 65 -1.38 11.06 8.68
C VAL A 65 -1.85 9.61 8.88
N PRO A 66 -1.69 9.02 10.08
CA PRO A 66 -2.21 7.68 10.37
C PRO A 66 -3.72 7.57 10.10
N ASP A 67 -4.13 6.46 9.48
CA ASP A 67 -5.52 6.19 9.14
C ASP A 67 -6.19 5.30 10.20
N PRO A 68 -7.12 5.83 11.02
CA PRO A 68 -7.76 5.06 12.09
C PRO A 68 -8.69 3.94 11.57
N ALA A 69 -9.04 3.94 10.28
CA ALA A 69 -9.81 2.83 9.69
C ALA A 69 -8.93 1.64 9.27
N ASN A 70 -7.61 1.83 9.24
CA ASN A 70 -6.63 0.85 8.77
C ASN A 70 -5.44 0.76 9.74
N GLU A 71 -5.73 0.63 11.04
CA GLU A 71 -4.68 0.40 12.05
C GLU A 71 -4.07 -0.99 11.91
N GLU A 72 -2.74 -1.06 11.76
CA GLU A 72 -2.00 -2.30 11.55
C GLU A 72 -0.83 -2.40 12.56
N THR A 73 -0.56 -3.61 13.05
CA THR A 73 0.63 -3.86 13.86
C THR A 73 1.89 -3.88 12.99
N LYS A 74 3.05 -3.68 13.60
CA LYS A 74 4.34 -3.80 12.91
C LYS A 74 4.50 -5.13 12.18
N GLU A 75 4.04 -6.23 12.78
CA GLU A 75 4.07 -7.56 12.18
C GLU A 75 3.18 -7.65 10.94
N GLN A 76 2.00 -7.02 10.96
CA GLN A 76 1.11 -6.96 9.79
C GLN A 76 1.73 -6.14 8.64
N LEU A 77 2.33 -4.99 8.97
CA LEU A 77 3.00 -4.13 7.99
C LEU A 77 4.21 -4.82 7.33
N LEU A 78 5.04 -5.51 8.12
CA LEU A 78 6.16 -6.30 7.62
C LEU A 78 5.66 -7.51 6.79
N GLY A 79 4.58 -8.16 7.21
CA GLY A 79 3.95 -9.24 6.45
C GLY A 79 3.43 -8.76 5.09
N LYS A 80 2.85 -7.56 5.02
CA LYS A 80 2.42 -6.93 3.77
C LYS A 80 3.60 -6.61 2.86
N GLN A 81 4.70 -6.10 3.42
CA GLN A 81 5.93 -5.87 2.66
C GLN A 81 6.45 -7.18 2.03
N ALA A 82 6.59 -8.25 2.82
CA ALA A 82 7.06 -9.55 2.35
C ALA A 82 6.09 -10.22 1.35
N PHE A 83 4.79 -9.95 1.47
CA PHE A 83 3.79 -10.40 0.52
C PHE A 83 3.94 -9.72 -0.85
N MET A 84 4.18 -8.41 -0.87
CA MET A 84 4.29 -7.64 -2.11
C MET A 84 5.65 -7.74 -2.78
N HIS A 85 6.70 -8.01 -2.01
CA HIS A 85 8.09 -8.03 -2.48
C HIS A 85 8.71 -9.38 -2.12
N HIS A 86 8.88 -10.23 -3.13
CA HIS A 86 9.52 -11.52 -2.98
C HIS A 86 11.02 -11.34 -3.25
N ASP A 87 11.87 -11.71 -2.29
CA ASP A 87 13.33 -11.72 -2.47
C ASP A 87 13.78 -12.60 -3.64
#